data_AF-A0A519HVD5-F1
#
_entry.id   AF-A0A519HVD5-F1
#
_cell.length_a   1.000
_cell.length_b   1.000
_cell.length_c   1.000
_cell.angle_alpha   90.00
_cell.angle_beta   90.00
_cell.angle_gamma   90.00
#
_symmetry.space_group_name_H-M   'P 1'
#
loop_
_entity.id
_entity.type
_entity.pdbx_description
1 polymer ?
#
loop_
_entity_poly.entity_id
_entity_poly.type
_entity_poly.pdbx_seq_one_letter_code
_entity_poly.pdbx_strand_id
1 'polypeptide(L)'
;MKIRTRLAISLLTLAGIAGSAQAHNVWLMPSSTVLSKAEWITVDAAVSNDLFFFNHVPLRLDNLTVTAPDGSALAPQNMHTGKLRSVFDLQLTQPGTYRLAVI
;
A
#
# COMPACT_ATOMS: atom_id res chain seq x y z
N MET A 1 38.16 34.11 -0.17
CA MET A 1 37.24 33.58 0.87
C MET A 1 35.77 33.53 0.43
N LYS A 2 35.17 34.64 -0.03
CA LYS A 2 33.72 34.74 -0.35
C LYS A 2 33.18 33.70 -1.35
N ILE A 3 33.95 33.33 -2.38
CA ILE A 3 33.51 32.34 -3.40
C ILE A 3 33.43 30.92 -2.84
N ARG A 4 34.36 30.54 -1.95
CA ARG A 4 34.36 29.22 -1.30
C ARG A 4 33.18 29.10 -0.33
N THR A 5 32.87 30.18 0.39
CA THR A 5 31.70 30.25 1.28
C THR A 5 30.39 30.14 0.49
N ARG A 6 30.26 30.83 -0.65
CA ARG A 6 29.09 30.72 -1.52
C ARG A 6 28.92 29.32 -2.09
N LEU A 7 30.01 28.71 -2.56
CA LEU A 7 29.99 27.35 -3.09
C LEU A 7 29.61 26.31 -2.00
N ALA A 8 30.12 26.48 -0.78
CA ALA A 8 29.76 25.64 0.36
C ALA A 8 28.27 25.76 0.72
N ILE A 9 27.72 26.98 0.74
CA ILE A 9 26.29 27.22 1.00
C ILE A 9 25.44 26.55 -0.09
N SER A 10 25.80 26.72 -1.37
CA SER A 10 25.07 26.08 -2.49
C SER A 10 25.05 24.56 -2.40
N LEU A 11 26.15 23.94 -1.98
CA LEU A 11 26.24 22.48 -1.84
C LEU A 11 25.40 21.98 -0.65
N LEU A 12 25.41 22.70 0.47
CA LEU A 12 24.55 22.43 1.64
C LEU A 12 23.06 22.56 1.30
N THR A 13 22.68 23.59 0.53
CA THR A 13 21.30 23.72 0.08
C THR A 13 20.90 22.59 -0.85
N LEU A 14 21.77 22.13 -1.75
CA LEU A 14 21.44 21.03 -2.67
C LEU A 14 21.29 19.69 -1.94
N ALA A 15 22.14 19.41 -0.95
CA ALA A 15 22.04 18.22 -0.12
C ALA A 15 20.76 18.19 0.75
N GLY A 16 20.30 19.37 1.21
CA GLY A 16 19.08 19.49 2.00
C GLY A 16 17.78 19.21 1.22
N ILE A 17 17.83 19.20 -0.11
CA ILE A 17 16.66 18.93 -0.98
C ILE A 17 16.61 17.45 -1.43
N ALA A 18 17.64 16.64 -1.10
CA ALA A 18 17.64 15.22 -1.43
C ALA A 18 16.59 14.48 -0.61
N GLY A 19 15.45 14.18 -1.23
CA GLY A 19 14.37 13.41 -0.62
C GLY A 19 14.77 11.96 -0.35
N SER A 20 14.03 11.30 0.55
CA SER A 20 14.18 9.86 0.77
C SER A 20 13.70 9.09 -0.46
N ALA A 21 14.56 8.26 -1.04
CA ALA A 21 14.16 7.34 -2.10
C ALA A 21 13.30 6.22 -1.50
N GLN A 22 12.03 6.15 -1.89
CA GLN A 22 11.16 5.04 -1.55
C GLN A 22 11.41 3.91 -2.55
N ALA A 23 12.26 2.96 -2.18
CA ALA A 23 12.64 1.84 -3.05
C ALA A 23 11.66 0.66 -2.99
N HIS A 24 10.89 0.53 -1.91
CA HIS A 24 10.00 -0.62 -1.71
C HIS A 24 8.60 -0.36 -2.27
N ASN A 25 8.11 -1.32 -3.04
CA ASN A 25 6.78 -1.30 -3.62
C ASN A 25 5.76 -1.85 -2.62
N VAL A 26 4.80 -1.03 -2.22
CA VAL A 26 3.67 -1.44 -1.37
C VAL A 26 2.47 -1.74 -2.25
N TRP A 27 1.80 -2.86 -2.02
CA TRP A 27 0.67 -3.25 -2.86
C TRP A 27 -0.39 -4.07 -2.11
N LEU A 28 -1.61 -3.97 -2.65
CA LEU A 28 -2.76 -4.83 -2.35
C LEU A 28 -3.15 -5.53 -3.65
N MET A 29 -3.20 -6.86 -3.66
CA MET A 29 -3.51 -7.68 -4.83
C MET A 29 -4.76 -8.51 -4.57
N PRO A 30 -5.93 -8.10 -5.10
CA PRO A 30 -7.15 -8.88 -4.99
C PRO A 30 -7.16 -10.05 -5.97
N SER A 31 -7.86 -11.13 -5.62
CA SER A 31 -8.05 -12.30 -6.50
C SER A 31 -8.88 -12.00 -7.75
N SER A 32 -9.72 -10.95 -7.71
CA SER A 32 -10.44 -10.39 -8.85
C SER A 32 -10.72 -8.91 -8.63
N THR A 33 -10.80 -8.14 -9.72
CA THR A 33 -11.15 -6.71 -9.70
C THR A 33 -12.51 -6.41 -10.32
N VAL A 34 -13.12 -7.38 -11.02
CA VAL A 34 -14.42 -7.26 -11.68
C VAL A 34 -15.23 -8.52 -11.41
N LEU A 35 -16.42 -8.35 -10.84
CA LEU A 35 -17.32 -9.45 -10.46
C LEU A 35 -18.69 -9.23 -11.13
N SER A 36 -19.37 -10.33 -11.48
CA SER A 36 -20.70 -10.28 -12.09
C SER A 36 -21.85 -10.39 -11.08
N LYS A 37 -21.53 -10.69 -9.82
CA LYS A 37 -22.48 -10.88 -8.71
C LYS A 37 -21.79 -10.65 -7.37
N ALA A 38 -22.57 -10.69 -6.30
CA ALA A 38 -22.03 -10.70 -4.95
C ALA A 38 -21.15 -11.94 -4.72
N GLU A 39 -19.90 -11.72 -4.32
CA GLU A 39 -18.91 -12.79 -4.23
C GLU A 39 -17.79 -12.42 -3.25
N TRP A 40 -16.99 -13.42 -2.89
CA TRP A 40 -15.82 -13.24 -2.05
C TRP A 40 -14.59 -12.91 -2.91
N ILE A 41 -13.74 -12.04 -2.39
CA ILE A 41 -12.37 -11.89 -2.86
C ILE A 41 -11.40 -12.12 -1.71
N THR A 42 -10.23 -12.62 -2.06
CA THR A 42 -9.08 -12.65 -1.16
C THR A 42 -8.10 -11.58 -1.62
N VAL A 43 -7.47 -10.88 -0.68
CA VAL A 43 -6.51 -9.82 -0.96
C VAL A 43 -5.19 -10.15 -0.28
N ASP A 44 -4.14 -10.27 -1.09
CA ASP A 44 -2.76 -10.35 -0.61
C ASP A 44 -2.18 -8.94 -0.46
N ALA A 45 -1.40 -8.72 0.60
CA ALA A 45 -0.82 -7.42 0.93
C ALA A 45 0.66 -7.57 1.33
N ALA A 46 1.55 -6.88 0.61
CA ALA A 46 2.99 -6.97 0.87
C ALA A 46 3.73 -5.67 0.52
N VAL A 47 4.94 -5.59 1.09
CA VAL A 47 5.99 -4.65 0.69
C VAL A 47 7.06 -5.48 0.00
N SER A 48 7.48 -5.08 -1.19
CA SER A 48 8.34 -5.90 -2.07
C SER A 48 9.39 -5.07 -2.80
N ASN A 49 10.48 -5.73 -3.20
CA ASN A 49 11.40 -5.15 -4.18
C ASN A 49 10.80 -5.19 -5.59
N ASP A 50 10.15 -6.31 -5.93
CA ASP A 50 9.49 -6.51 -7.22
C ASP A 50 7.96 -6.54 -7.04
N LEU A 51 7.22 -5.85 -7.93
CA LEU A 51 5.76 -5.79 -7.85
C LEU A 51 5.15 -7.20 -7.91
N PHE A 52 4.30 -7.50 -6.93
CA PHE A 52 3.59 -8.78 -6.79
C PHE A 52 4.47 -10.00 -6.49
N PHE A 53 5.72 -9.80 -6.05
CA PHE A 53 6.57 -10.87 -5.50
C PHE A 53 6.70 -10.74 -3.98
N PHE A 54 6.44 -11.82 -3.24
CA PHE A 54 6.56 -11.83 -1.78
C PHE A 54 8.02 -12.00 -1.31
N ASN A 55 8.87 -10.99 -1.47
CA ASN A 55 10.32 -11.11 -1.25
C ASN A 55 10.95 -10.14 -0.25
N HIS A 56 10.15 -9.36 0.49
CA HIS A 56 10.67 -8.47 1.52
C HIS A 56 9.95 -8.62 2.87
N VAL A 57 8.78 -7.99 3.08
CA VAL A 57 8.03 -8.08 4.35
C VAL A 57 6.51 -7.98 4.13
N PRO A 58 5.68 -8.48 5.07
CA PRO A 58 4.23 -8.27 4.99
C PRO A 58 3.91 -6.78 5.10
N LEU A 59 2.87 -6.35 4.39
CA LEU A 59 2.22 -5.08 4.70
C LEU A 59 1.40 -5.26 5.98
N ARG A 60 1.68 -4.43 7.00
CA ARG A 60 0.88 -4.35 8.22
C ARG A 60 -0.51 -3.80 7.87
N LEU A 61 -1.56 -4.38 8.45
CA LEU A 61 -2.95 -4.08 8.13
C LEU A 61 -3.67 -3.29 9.23
N ASP A 62 -2.94 -2.80 10.23
CA ASP A 62 -3.49 -2.06 11.37
C ASP A 62 -4.32 -0.84 10.95
N ASN A 63 -3.93 -0.20 9.84
CA ASN A 63 -4.63 0.95 9.25
C ASN A 63 -5.37 0.60 7.94
N LEU A 64 -5.73 -0.68 7.74
CA LEU A 64 -6.53 -1.07 6.59
C LEU A 64 -7.94 -0.47 6.71
N THR A 65 -8.31 0.31 5.70
CA THR A 65 -9.66 0.83 5.51
C THR A 65 -10.26 0.23 4.24
N VAL A 66 -11.47 -0.33 4.37
CA VAL A 66 -12.27 -0.77 3.22
C VAL A 66 -13.58 0.01 3.20
N THR A 67 -13.84 0.68 2.09
CA THR A 67 -15.02 1.52 1.88
C THR A 67 -15.89 0.90 0.80
N ALA A 68 -17.17 0.68 1.12
CA ALA A 68 -18.18 0.17 0.20
C ALA A 68 -18.66 1.26 -0.77
N PRO A 69 -19.38 0.89 -1.85
CA PRO A 69 -19.86 1.84 -2.85
C PRO A 69 -20.74 2.96 -2.30
N ASP A 70 -21.48 2.69 -1.21
CA ASP A 70 -22.31 3.66 -0.50
C ASP A 70 -21.54 4.57 0.48
N GLY A 71 -20.22 4.38 0.62
CA GLY A 71 -19.36 5.11 1.54
C GLY A 71 -19.27 4.49 2.95
N SER A 72 -20.00 3.41 3.23
CA SER A 72 -19.92 2.71 4.52
C SER A 72 -18.60 1.95 4.66
N ALA A 73 -18.19 1.68 5.91
CA ALA A 73 -17.03 0.86 6.21
C ALA A 73 -17.37 -0.63 6.11
N LEU A 74 -16.51 -1.42 5.47
CA LEU A 74 -16.61 -2.88 5.40
C LEU A 74 -15.48 -3.51 6.23
N ALA A 75 -15.81 -4.42 7.13
CA ALA A 75 -14.80 -5.12 7.92
C ALA A 75 -14.17 -6.27 7.10
N PRO A 76 -12.83 -6.37 7.04
CA PRO A 76 -12.15 -7.54 6.48
C PRO A 76 -12.36 -8.77 7.36
N GLN A 77 -12.35 -9.95 6.73
CA GLN A 77 -12.47 -11.24 7.41
C GLN A 77 -11.20 -12.08 7.23
N ASN A 78 -11.02 -13.10 8.08
CA ASN A 78 -9.92 -14.06 8.00
C ASN A 78 -8.52 -13.43 7.89
N MET A 79 -8.31 -12.29 8.55
CA MET A 79 -7.03 -11.59 8.52
C MET A 79 -5.91 -12.47 9.09
N HIS A 80 -4.84 -12.61 8.33
CA HIS A 80 -3.66 -13.36 8.76
C HIS A 80 -2.38 -12.68 8.25
N THR A 81 -1.39 -12.52 9.13
CA THR A 81 -0.08 -11.98 8.77
C THR A 81 0.99 -13.04 8.96
N GLY A 82 1.61 -13.44 7.84
CA GLY A 82 2.78 -14.31 7.83
C GLY A 82 4.09 -13.54 7.78
N LYS A 83 5.18 -14.24 7.46
CA LYS A 83 6.53 -13.67 7.39
C LYS A 83 6.76 -12.72 6.20
N LEU A 84 6.05 -12.92 5.10
CA LEU A 84 6.29 -12.20 3.83
C LEU A 84 5.03 -11.53 3.25
N ARG A 85 3.84 -11.84 3.79
CA ARG A 85 2.57 -11.27 3.33
C ARG A 85 1.54 -11.26 4.43
N SER A 86 0.62 -10.30 4.34
CA SER A 86 -0.68 -10.36 5.01
C SER A 86 -1.74 -10.74 3.99
N VAL A 87 -2.79 -11.41 4.45
CA VAL A 87 -3.93 -11.84 3.63
C VAL A 87 -5.21 -11.59 4.41
N PHE A 88 -6.29 -11.27 3.69
CA PHE A 88 -7.63 -11.13 4.25
C PHE A 88 -8.68 -11.35 3.17
N ASP A 89 -9.91 -11.61 3.60
CA ASP A 89 -11.07 -11.82 2.73
C ASP A 89 -12.06 -10.67 2.84
N LEU A 90 -12.76 -10.39 1.75
CA LEU A 90 -13.88 -9.46 1.69
C LEU A 90 -15.07 -10.12 1.01
N GLN A 91 -16.24 -9.98 1.63
CA GLN A 91 -17.51 -10.33 0.99
C GLN A 91 -18.09 -9.06 0.35
N LEU A 92 -18.09 -9.01 -0.97
CA LEU A 92 -18.57 -7.84 -1.72
C LEU A 92 -20.04 -8.06 -2.09
N THR A 93 -20.95 -7.46 -1.32
CA THR A 93 -22.40 -7.70 -1.45
C THR A 93 -23.14 -6.63 -2.22
N GLN A 94 -22.66 -5.39 -2.19
CA GLN A 94 -23.23 -4.26 -2.92
C GLN A 94 -22.64 -4.11 -4.32
N PRO A 95 -23.44 -3.74 -5.33
CA PRO A 95 -22.93 -3.37 -6.65
C PRO A 95 -22.17 -2.03 -6.60
N GLY A 96 -21.04 -1.96 -7.30
CA GLY A 96 -20.23 -0.74 -7.41
C GLY A 96 -18.75 -0.97 -7.10
N THR A 97 -18.01 0.13 -6.92
CA THR A 97 -16.58 0.09 -6.67
C THR A 97 -16.28 0.19 -5.18
N TYR A 98 -15.51 -0.77 -4.67
CA TYR A 98 -14.95 -0.74 -3.32
C TYR A 98 -13.59 -0.08 -3.34
N ARG A 99 -13.26 0.68 -2.29
CA ARG A 99 -11.93 1.27 -2.11
C ARG A 99 -11.22 0.58 -0.96
N LEU A 100 -10.03 0.09 -1.22
CA LEU A 100 -9.15 -0.51 -0.22
C LEU A 100 -7.93 0.39 -0.07
N ALA A 101 -7.58 0.76 1.15
CA ALA A 101 -6.43 1.62 1.42
C ALA A 101 -5.78 1.25 2.76
N VAL A 102 -4.46 1.40 2.83
CA VAL A 102 -3.71 1.40 4.10
C VAL A 102 -3.17 2.82 4.26
N ILE A 103 -3.65 3.54 5.28
CA ILE A 103 -3.48 5.00 5.41
C ILE A 103 -2.67 5.35 6.67
#